data_AF-A0A0P9UXI8-F1
#
_entry.id   AF-A0A0P9UXI8-F1
#
_cell.length_a   1.000
_cell.length_b   1.000
_cell.length_c   1.000
_cell.angle_alpha   90.00
_cell.angle_beta   90.00
_cell.angle_gamma   90.00
#
_symmetry.space_group_name_H-M   'P 1'
#
loop_
_entity.id
_entity.type
_entity.pdbx_description
1 polymer ?
#
loop_
_entity_poly.entity_id
_entity_poly.type
_entity_poly.pdbx_seq_one_letter_code
_entity_poly.pdbx_strand_id
1 'polypeptide(L)' 'MIKESSSRGVTEVFLGTTDKFHAAHRFYEKHGFREIEKKDLPASFPLIAVDSKFYTLALSHD' A
#
# COMPACT_ATOMS: atom_id res chain seq x y z
N MET A 1 -8.38 12.28 -8.56
CA MET A 1 -8.45 10.83 -8.22
C MET A 1 -8.08 10.53 -6.75
N ILE A 2 -7.24 11.31 -6.07
CA ILE A 2 -6.90 11.09 -4.63
C ILE A 2 -7.93 11.71 -3.65
N LYS A 3 -8.87 12.53 -4.13
CA LYS A 3 -9.75 13.33 -3.27
C LYS A 3 -11.05 12.65 -2.80
N GLU A 4 -11.40 11.48 -3.32
CA GLU A 4 -12.67 10.79 -2.97
C GLU A 4 -12.52 9.69 -1.90
N SER A 5 -11.30 9.29 -1.53
CA SER A 5 -11.08 8.19 -0.59
C SER A 5 -11.20 8.57 0.89
N SER A 6 -11.22 9.86 1.22
CA SER A 6 -11.24 10.35 2.62
C SER A 6 -12.58 10.19 3.33
N SER A 7 -13.66 9.78 2.65
CA SER A 7 -15.02 9.72 3.24
C SER A 7 -15.36 8.37 3.89
N ARG A 8 -14.42 7.42 3.97
CA ARG A 8 -14.70 6.03 4.43
C ARG A 8 -14.00 5.58 5.71
N GLY A 9 -13.30 6.47 6.44
CA GLY A 9 -12.57 6.05 7.65
C GLY A 9 -11.41 5.10 7.32
N VAL A 10 -10.71 5.36 6.21
CA VAL A 10 -9.53 4.58 5.81
C VAL A 10 -8.39 4.93 6.76
N THR A 11 -8.12 4.04 7.72
CA THR A 11 -7.02 4.16 8.68
C THR A 11 -5.67 3.74 8.06
N GLU A 12 -5.71 2.83 7.09
CA GLU A 12 -4.52 2.24 6.49
C GLU A 12 -4.74 1.98 5.00
N VAL A 13 -3.71 2.28 4.22
CA VAL A 13 -3.69 2.06 2.76
C VAL A 13 -2.69 0.95 2.47
N PHE A 14 -3.18 -0.13 1.86
CA PHE A 14 -2.35 -1.24 1.41
C PHE A 14 -2.17 -1.19 -0.11
N LEU A 15 -0.96 -1.46 -0.58
CA LEU A 15 -0.62 -1.47 -2.00
C LEU A 15 0.23 -2.70 -2.35
N GLY A 16 -0.22 -3.46 -3.34
CA GLY A 16 0.58 -4.48 -4.02
C GLY A 16 1.32 -3.86 -5.20
N THR A 17 2.59 -4.21 -5.37
CA THR A 17 3.39 -3.83 -6.53
C THR A 17 4.30 -4.97 -6.95
N THR A 18 4.88 -4.83 -8.15
CA THR A 18 5.85 -5.79 -8.68
C THR A 18 7.26 -5.25 -8.50
N ASP A 19 8.20 -6.15 -8.21
CA ASP A 19 9.62 -5.82 -7.99
C ASP A 19 10.29 -5.16 -9.21
N LYS A 20 9.67 -5.29 -10.39
CA LYS A 20 10.17 -4.71 -11.65
C LYS A 20 10.15 -3.18 -11.67
N PHE A 21 9.51 -2.51 -10.70
CA PHE A 21 9.44 -1.04 -10.62
C PHE A 21 10.28 -0.46 -9.48
N HIS A 22 11.61 -0.56 -9.58
CA HIS A 22 12.58 0.08 -8.66
C HIS A 22 12.34 1.57 -8.38
N ALA A 23 11.88 2.33 -9.38
CA ALA A 23 11.54 3.74 -9.18
C ALA A 23 10.29 3.94 -8.32
N ALA A 24 9.32 3.02 -8.41
CA ALA A 24 8.10 3.06 -7.61
C ALA A 24 8.41 2.73 -6.14
N HIS A 25 9.31 1.78 -5.86
CA HIS A 25 9.75 1.48 -4.49
C HIS A 25 10.29 2.73 -3.78
N ARG A 26 11.21 3.47 -4.43
CA ARG A 26 11.74 4.72 -3.87
C ARG A 26 10.66 5.79 -3.68
N PHE A 27 9.67 5.83 -4.57
CA PHE A 27 8.54 6.74 -4.42
C PHE A 27 7.70 6.39 -3.19
N TYR A 28 7.36 5.11 -3.00
CA TYR A 28 6.58 4.65 -1.85
C TYR A 28 7.30 4.95 -0.53
N GLU A 29 8.57 4.56 -0.41
CA GLU A 29 9.36 4.83 0.80
C GLU A 29 9.46 6.33 1.10
N LYS A 30 9.67 7.17 0.07
CA LYS A 30 9.73 8.63 0.23
C LYS A 30 8.39 9.24 0.65
N HIS A 31 7.27 8.61 0.28
CA HIS A 31 5.93 9.02 0.66
C HIS A 31 5.44 8.39 1.98
N GLY A 32 6.33 7.71 2.73
CA GLY A 32 6.03 7.17 4.05
C GLY A 32 5.41 5.78 4.05
N PHE A 33 5.34 5.11 2.89
CA PHE A 33 4.94 3.72 2.83
C PHE A 33 6.03 2.84 3.43
N ARG A 34 5.60 1.80 4.16
CA ARG A 34 6.47 0.78 4.73
C ARG A 34 6.25 -0.54 4.01
N GLU A 35 7.33 -1.21 3.64
CA GLU A 35 7.25 -2.56 3.08
C GLU A 35 6.71 -3.52 4.15
N ILE A 36 5.77 -4.37 3.76
CA ILE A 36 5.18 -5.41 4.61
C ILE A 36 5.23 -6.75 3.89
N GLU A 37 5.19 -7.83 4.67
CA GLU A 37 5.06 -9.16 4.10
C GLU A 37 3.61 -9.45 3.71
N LYS A 38 3.43 -10.38 2.76
CA LYS A 38 2.10 -10.83 2.33
C LYS A 38 1.22 -11.32 3.49
N LYS A 39 1.85 -11.84 4.56
CA LYS A 39 1.17 -12.34 5.76
C LYS A 39 0.52 -11.24 6.59
N ASP A 40 1.01 -10.00 6.47
CA ASP A 40 0.50 -8.82 7.18
C ASP A 40 -0.62 -8.12 6.41
N LEU A 41 -0.93 -8.59 5.19
CA LEU A 41 -2.08 -8.09 4.44
C LEU A 41 -3.39 -8.56 5.08
N PRO A 42 -4.42 -7.69 5.08
CA PRO A 42 -5.74 -8.11 5.51
C PRO A 42 -6.28 -9.19 4.57
N ALA A 43 -7.02 -10.16 5.12
CA ALA A 43 -7.62 -11.25 4.34
C ALA A 43 -8.57 -10.77 3.22
N SER A 44 -9.10 -9.55 3.35
CA SER A 44 -9.94 -8.90 2.33
C SER A 44 -9.15 -8.30 1.16
N PHE A 45 -7.82 -8.31 1.20
CA PHE A 45 -7.00 -7.70 0.15
C PHE A 45 -7.00 -8.58 -1.12
N PRO A 46 -7.38 -8.01 -2.28
CA PRO A 46 -7.35 -8.76 -3.53
C PRO A 46 -5.90 -8.96 -3.98
N LEU A 47 -5.36 -10.14 -3.70
CA LEU A 47 -4.04 -10.56 -4.16
C LEU A 47 -4.10 -10.86 -5.66
N ILE A 48 -3.37 -10.10 -6.47
CA ILE A 48 -3.18 -10.40 -7.89
C ILE A 48 -1.86 -11.18 -8.01
N ALA A 49 -1.85 -12.26 -8.80
CA ALA A 49 -0.69 -13.15 -8.94
C ALA A 49 0.60 -12.46 -9.44
N VAL A 50 0.48 -11.24 -9.96
CA VAL A 50 1.60 -10.42 -10.44
C VAL A 50 2.27 -9.64 -9.30
N ASP A 51 1.60 -9.46 -8.16
CA ASP A 51 2.12 -8.72 -7.01
C ASP A 51 3.15 -9.56 -6.26
N SER A 52 4.36 -9.01 -6.10
CA SER A 52 5.46 -9.69 -5.40
C SER A 52 5.95 -8.91 -4.18
N LYS A 53 5.64 -7.60 -4.10
CA LYS A 53 5.98 -6.73 -2.97
C LYS A 53 4.74 -6.00 -2.49
N PHE A 54 4.66 -5.79 -1.18
CA PHE A 54 3.52 -5.14 -0.55
C PHE A 54 3.96 -4.01 0.35
N TYR A 55 3.17 -2.95 0.39
CA TYR A 55 3.42 -1.75 1.17
C TYR A 55 2.17 -1.34 1.93
N THR A 56 2.37 -0.75 3.12
CA THR A 56 1.31 -0.12 3.90
C THR A 56 1.64 1.35 4.19
N LEU A 57 0.62 2.20 4.22
CA LEU A 57 0.70 3.57 4.70
C LEU A 57 -0.40 3.79 5.74
N ALA A 58 0.01 4.06 6.98
CA ALA A 58 -0.91 4.46 8.03
C ALA A 58 -1.34 5.91 7.78
N LEU A 59 -2.64 6.12 7.54
CA LEU A 59 -3.25 7.43 7.48
C LEU A 59 -3.71 7.78 8.90
N SER A 60 -2.76 8.18 9.74
CA SER A 60 -3.10 8.70 11.08
C SER A 60 -3.93 9.97 10.91
N HIS A 61 -5.18 9.91 11.36
CA HIS A 61 -6.01 11.09 11.57
C HIS A 61 -5.57 11.69 12.91
N ASP A 62 -4.78 12.77 12.87
CA ASP A 62 -4.66 13.70 14.00
C ASP A 62 -5.83 14.70 13.93
#